data_AF-A0A8C6RLC3-F1
#
_entry.id   AF-A0A8C6RLC3-F1
#
_cell.length_a   1.000
_cell.length_b   1.000
_cell.length_c   1.000
_cell.angle_alpha   90.00
_cell.angle_beta   90.00
_cell.angle_gamma   90.00
#
_symmetry.space_group_name_H-M   'P 1'
#
loop_
_entity.id
_entity.type
_entity.pdbx_description
1 polymer ?
#
loop_
_entity_poly.entity_id
_entity_poly.type
_entity_poly.pdbx_seq_one_letter_code
_entity_poly.pdbx_strand_id
1 'polypeptide(L)'
;MKKLRLKELERHLQEPKLFLEQYPTRPHTAIALEMARTEVYSLHKSLTREHIQKKAAEWKIKIKSIAELRYDLPALYSFHKKKSVDIEVDLIQFSF
;
A
#
# COMPACT_ATOMS: atom_id res chain seq x y z
N MET A 1 -13.59 -14.87 3.19
CA MET A 1 -13.18 -13.63 3.89
C MET A 1 -13.93 -12.46 3.26
N LYS A 2 -14.50 -11.53 4.06
CA LYS A 2 -15.38 -10.46 3.55
C LYS A 2 -14.57 -9.40 2.79
N LYS A 3 -14.95 -9.12 1.53
CA LYS A 3 -14.48 -7.96 0.76
C LYS A 3 -15.04 -6.69 1.41
N LEU A 4 -14.16 -5.82 1.88
CA LEU A 4 -14.54 -4.50 2.40
C LEU A 4 -14.52 -3.49 1.25
N ARG A 5 -15.53 -2.61 1.20
CA ARG A 5 -15.60 -1.53 0.21
C ARG A 5 -14.69 -0.39 0.64
N LEU A 6 -14.08 0.32 -0.32
CA LEU A 6 -13.14 1.42 -0.11
C LEU A 6 -13.64 2.45 0.94
N LYS A 7 -14.94 2.77 0.89
CA LYS A 7 -15.61 3.70 1.83
C LYS A 7 -15.66 3.21 3.29
N GLU A 8 -15.72 1.90 3.51
CA GLU A 8 -15.70 1.33 4.87
C GLU A 8 -14.28 1.33 5.45
N LEU A 9 -13.26 1.19 4.59
CA LEU A 9 -11.86 1.27 4.97
C LEU A 9 -11.45 2.70 5.33
N GLU A 10 -11.92 3.69 4.57
CA GLU A 10 -11.75 5.13 4.87
C GLU A 10 -12.29 5.51 6.24
N ARG A 11 -13.42 4.93 6.66
CA ARG A 11 -14.00 5.17 7.99
C ARG A 11 -13.17 4.60 9.14
N HIS A 12 -12.37 3.56 8.89
CA HIS A 12 -11.50 2.97 9.90
C HIS A 12 -10.14 3.67 10.01
N LEU A 13 -9.73 4.40 8.97
CA LEU A 13 -8.42 5.05 8.84
C LEU A 13 -8.49 6.57 9.04
N GLN A 14 -9.42 7.04 9.88
CA GLN A 14 -9.69 8.47 10.08
C GLN A 14 -8.40 9.22 10.51
N GLU A 15 -7.78 9.82 9.49
CA GLU A 15 -6.48 10.50 9.39
C GLU A 15 -5.22 9.61 9.33
N PRO A 16 -4.64 9.47 8.11
CA PRO A 16 -3.55 10.38 7.75
C PRO A 16 -3.67 10.96 6.32
N LYS A 17 -3.10 12.15 6.12
CA LYS A 17 -2.98 12.83 4.82
C LYS A 17 -2.23 11.95 3.82
N LEU A 18 -2.98 11.22 2.99
CA LEU A 18 -2.45 10.43 1.89
C LEU A 18 -2.10 11.36 0.72
N PHE A 19 -0.88 11.88 0.70
CA PHE A 19 -0.31 12.41 -0.54
C PHE A 19 0.09 11.20 -1.40
N LEU A 20 -0.77 10.86 -2.36
CA LEU A 20 -0.53 9.83 -3.36
C LEU A 20 0.51 10.33 -4.37
N GLU A 21 1.78 10.33 -3.97
CA GLU A 21 2.91 10.40 -4.90
C GLU A 21 3.50 9.01 -5.07
N GLN A 22 3.31 8.46 -6.25
CA GLN A 22 3.86 7.18 -6.65
C GLN A 22 5.33 7.39 -7.03
N TYR A 23 6.25 7.14 -6.09
CA TYR A 23 7.70 7.22 -6.33
C TYR A 23 8.42 5.90 -6.05
N PRO A 24 9.58 5.65 -6.71
CA PRO A 24 10.31 4.40 -6.63
C PRO A 24 10.63 4.00 -5.18
N THR A 25 10.25 2.76 -4.86
CA THR A 25 10.06 2.12 -3.55
C THR A 25 11.35 1.85 -2.75
N ARG A 26 12.35 2.73 -2.78
CA ARG A 26 13.64 2.45 -2.13
C ARG A 26 13.80 3.02 -0.70
N PRO A 27 13.32 4.23 -0.35
CA PRO A 27 13.43 4.70 1.04
C PRO A 27 12.09 4.84 1.81
N HIS A 28 10.93 4.91 1.15
CA HIS A 28 9.69 5.33 1.83
C HIS A 28 9.23 4.40 2.96
N THR A 29 9.20 3.08 2.74
CA THR A 29 8.78 2.13 3.77
C THR A 29 9.77 2.07 4.94
N ALA A 30 11.07 2.17 4.66
CA ALA A 30 12.11 2.18 5.69
C ALA A 30 12.00 3.42 6.59
N ILE A 31 11.81 4.61 6.00
CA ILE A 31 11.60 5.86 6.73
C ILE A 31 10.29 5.80 7.55
N ALA A 32 9.21 5.28 6.96
CA ALA A 32 7.94 5.14 7.67
C ALA A 32 8.08 4.21 8.89
N LEU A 33 8.87 3.14 8.77
CA LEU A 33 9.19 2.23 9.87
C LEU A 33 10.10 2.89 10.93
N GLU A 34 11.04 3.73 10.53
CA GLU A 34 11.88 4.49 11.47
C GLU A 34 11.06 5.52 12.26
N MET A 35 10.09 6.16 11.62
CA MET A 35 9.24 7.20 12.24
C MET A 35 8.12 6.62 13.12
N ALA A 36 7.59 5.45 12.74
CA ALA A 36 6.43 4.86 13.42
C ALA A 36 6.83 4.18 14.73
N ARG A 37 6.00 4.37 15.77
CA ARG A 37 6.21 3.78 17.10
C ARG A 37 5.47 2.46 17.32
N THR A 38 4.41 2.23 16.54
CA THR A 38 3.48 1.11 16.75
C THR A 38 3.39 0.25 15.50
N GLU A 39 2.76 0.77 14.44
CA GLU A 39 2.47 0.04 13.21
C GLU A 39 2.47 0.98 12.00
N VAL A 40 2.78 0.44 10.82
CA VAL A 40 2.74 1.16 9.55
C VAL A 40 1.76 0.48 8.61
N TYR A 41 0.87 1.26 8.00
CA TYR A 41 -0.06 0.77 6.98
C TYR A 41 0.33 1.37 5.63
N SER A 42 0.50 0.52 4.62
CA SER A 42 0.90 0.94 3.28
C SER A 42 0.23 0.11 2.20
N LEU A 43 -0.09 0.75 1.08
CA LEU A 43 -0.64 0.11 -0.10
C LEU A 43 0.49 -0.25 -1.06
N HIS A 44 0.59 -1.52 -1.41
CA HIS A 44 1.62 -2.02 -2.31
C HIS A 44 1.02 -2.82 -3.45
N LYS A 45 1.61 -2.78 -4.64
CA LYS A 45 1.11 -3.55 -5.78
C LYS A 45 1.18 -5.05 -5.46
N SER A 46 0.12 -5.80 -5.74
CA SER A 46 0.07 -7.24 -5.38
C SER A 46 1.18 -8.05 -6.06
N LEU A 47 1.60 -7.67 -7.28
CA LEU A 47 2.74 -8.26 -7.97
C LEU A 47 4.08 -8.10 -7.24
N THR A 48 4.19 -7.14 -6.31
CA THR A 48 5.43 -6.84 -5.56
C THR A 48 5.44 -7.46 -4.16
N ARG A 49 4.43 -8.28 -3.82
CA ARG A 49 4.26 -8.90 -2.50
C ARG A 49 5.49 -9.69 -2.04
N GLU A 50 6.06 -10.50 -2.92
CA GLU A 50 7.23 -11.33 -2.62
C GLU A 50 8.47 -10.47 -2.29
N HIS A 51 8.65 -9.36 -3.02
CA HIS A 51 9.73 -8.42 -2.75
C HIS A 51 9.62 -7.79 -1.36
N ILE A 52 8.40 -7.40 -0.97
CA ILE A 52 8.13 -6.76 0.33
C ILE A 52 8.32 -7.76 1.47
N GLN A 53 7.88 -9.02 1.28
CA GLN A 53 8.12 -10.10 2.24
C GLN A 53 9.61 -10.33 2.48
N LYS A 54 10.40 -10.39 1.40
CA LYS A 54 11.86 -10.54 1.49
C LYS A 54 12.51 -9.38 2.25
N LYS A 55 12.08 -8.13 1.98
CA LYS A 55 12.59 -6.94 2.67
C LYS A 55 12.19 -6.87 4.14
N ALA A 56 10.95 -7.23 4.46
CA ALA A 56 10.53 -7.27 5.85
C ALA A 56 11.25 -8.36 6.65
N ALA A 57 11.55 -9.52 6.03
CA ALA A 57 12.38 -10.55 6.62
C ALA A 57 13.82 -10.05 6.89
N GLU A 58 14.41 -9.30 5.95
CA GLU A 58 15.72 -8.65 6.10
C GLU A 58 15.73 -7.67 7.29
N TRP A 59 14.66 -6.90 7.46
CA TRP A 59 14.50 -5.94 8.56
C TRP A 59 13.97 -6.56 9.87
N LYS A 60 13.64 -7.85 9.88
CA LYS A 60 13.05 -8.59 11.02
C LYS A 60 11.74 -7.99 11.53
N ILE A 61 10.90 -7.49 10.62
CA ILE A 61 9.62 -6.83 10.93
C ILE A 61 8.48 -7.79 10.61
N LYS A 62 7.44 -7.80 11.45
CA LYS A 62 6.25 -8.62 11.22
C LYS A 62 5.36 -7.93 10.19
N ILE A 63 4.97 -8.66 9.16
CA ILE A 63 4.03 -8.16 8.15
C ILE A 63 2.70 -8.90 8.23
N LYS A 64 1.62 -8.19 7.92
CA LYS A 64 0.28 -8.76 7.79
C LYS A 64 -0.46 -8.11 6.62
N SER A 65 -0.88 -8.92 5.66
CA SER A 65 -1.80 -8.45 4.61
C SER A 65 -3.21 -8.38 5.19
N ILE A 66 -3.82 -7.19 5.17
CA ILE A 66 -5.16 -6.95 5.74
C ILE A 66 -6.23 -7.10 4.67
N ALA A 67 -5.98 -6.55 3.48
CA ALA A 67 -6.94 -6.54 2.41
C ALA A 67 -6.26 -6.54 1.04
N GLU A 68 -6.86 -7.22 0.08
CA GLU A 68 -6.56 -7.09 -1.34
C GLU A 68 -7.62 -6.17 -1.96
N LEU A 69 -7.18 -5.11 -2.61
CA LEU A 69 -7.99 -4.06 -3.19
C LEU A 69 -7.80 -4.06 -4.70
N ARG A 70 -8.88 -3.79 -5.43
CA ARG A 70 -8.86 -3.60 -6.88
C ARG A 70 -9.61 -2.33 -7.20
N TYR A 71 -9.00 -1.47 -7.99
CA TYR A 71 -9.64 -0.24 -8.44
C TYR A 71 -9.17 0.13 -9.83
N ASP A 72 -10.10 0.67 -10.61
CA ASP A 72 -9.80 1.25 -11.91
C ASP A 72 -9.18 2.64 -11.72
N LEU A 73 -7.96 2.80 -12.22
CA LEU A 73 -7.32 4.11 -12.29
C LEU A 73 -7.57 4.71 -13.70
N PRO A 74 -8.31 5.82 -13.80
CA PRO A 74 -8.47 6.52 -15.07
C PRO A 74 -7.15 7.18 -15.49
N ALA A 75 -7.04 7.53 -16.77
CA ALA A 75 -5.90 8.28 -17.29
C ALA A 75 -5.85 9.69 -16.68
N LEU A 76 -5.05 9.88 -15.62
CA LEU A 76 -4.88 11.19 -14.97
C LEU A 76 -3.83 12.09 -15.64
N TYR A 77 -2.86 11.51 -16.33
CA TYR A 77 -1.74 12.24 -16.93
C TYR A 77 -1.74 12.14 -18.46
N SER A 78 -1.21 13.18 -19.12
CA SER A 78 -1.14 13.33 -20.57
C SER A 78 -0.28 12.27 -21.27
N PHE A 79 0.66 11.65 -20.54
CA PHE A 79 1.53 10.60 -21.04
C PHE A 79 0.94 9.17 -20.92
N HIS A 80 -0.30 9.03 -20.42
CA HIS A 80 -0.96 7.73 -20.36
C HIS A 80 -1.51 7.30 -21.72
N LYS A 81 -1.05 6.15 -22.20
CA LYS A 81 -1.52 5.55 -23.47
C LYS A 81 -2.88 4.86 -23.35
N LYS A 82 -3.25 4.42 -22.14
CA LYS A 82 -4.48 3.67 -21.87
C LYS A 82 -5.47 4.57 -21.15
N LYS A 83 -6.76 4.45 -21.48
CA LYS A 83 -7.84 5.25 -20.89
C LYS A 83 -8.11 4.90 -19.42
N SER A 84 -7.96 3.63 -19.07
CA SER A 84 -8.01 3.12 -17.71
C SER A 84 -7.08 1.92 -17.56
N VAL A 85 -6.61 1.70 -16.34
CA VAL A 85 -5.85 0.51 -15.95
C VAL A 85 -6.46 -0.02 -14.66
N ASP A 86 -6.82 -1.29 -14.64
CA ASP A 86 -7.20 -2.00 -13.41
C ASP A 86 -5.92 -2.30 -12.61
N ILE A 87 -5.91 -1.87 -11.34
CA ILE A 87 -4.75 -2.02 -10.45
C ILE A 87 -5.15 -2.85 -9.25
N GLU A 88 -4.41 -3.95 -9.06
CA GLU A 88 -4.46 -4.77 -7.86
C GLU A 88 -3.40 -4.30 -6.86
N VAL A 89 -3.85 -3.91 -5.67
CA VAL A 89 -2.98 -3.51 -4.56
C VAL A 89 -3.36 -4.24 -3.28
N ASP A 90 -2.38 -4.45 -2.43
CA ASP A 90 -2.54 -5.02 -1.10
C ASP A 90 -2.36 -3.94 -0.05
N LEU A 91 -3.26 -3.90 0.93
CA LEU A 91 -3.05 -3.18 2.18
C LEU A 91 -2.25 -4.05 3.14
N ILE A 92 -1.02 -3.62 3.41
CA ILE A 92 -0.08 -4.32 4.28
C ILE A 92 0.11 -3.50 5.55
N GLN A 93 0.03 -4.18 6.67
CA GLN A 93 0.39 -3.69 8.00
C GLN A 93 1.77 -4.23 8.36
N PHE A 94 2.64 -3.35 8.80
CA PHE A 94 3.94 -3.66 9.37
C PHE A 94 3.92 -3.37 10.87
N SER A 95 4.48 -4.28 11.67
CA SER A 95 4.51 -4.20 13.13
C SER A 95 5.87 -4.65 13.66
N PHE A 96 6.31 -4.04 14.76
CA PHE A 96 7.60 -4.32 15.40
C PHE A 96 7.54 -5.52 16.36
#